data_AF-A0A2R6J441-F1
#
_entry.id   AF-A0A2R6J441-F1
#
_cell.length_a   1.000
_cell.length_b   1.000
_cell.length_c   1.000
_cell.angle_alpha   90.00
_cell.angle_beta   90.00
_cell.angle_gamma   90.00
#
_symmetry.space_group_name_H-M   'P 1'
#
loop_
_entity.id
_entity.type
_entity.pdbx_description
1 polymer ?
#
loop_
_entity_poly.entity_id
_entity_poly.type
_entity_poly.pdbx_seq_one_letter_code
_entity_poly.pdbx_strand_id
1 'polypeptide(L)'
;MTVLVLGDQLARDHGPLAGLDPCEERVLLFEARAFARRKPYHPHKLTLVFSAMRHFRDALREAGHAVDYRQCETFADGLDAHFEAHPGDRLEMMRPASFGAADRMRELVEARGGSLAVLDNDLFVTSREQWAAWMGDREPPYRQETFYREARRATGYLMDGDEPL
;
A
#
# COMPACT_ATOMS: atom_id res chain seq x y z
N MET A 1 10.75 10.38 9.66
CA MET A 1 9.61 10.12 8.76
C MET A 1 9.14 8.68 8.98
N THR A 2 7.86 8.37 8.76
CA THR A 2 7.33 7.01 8.91
C THR A 2 6.70 6.51 7.62
N VAL A 3 6.99 5.27 7.25
CA VAL A 3 6.31 4.57 6.16
C VAL A 3 5.21 3.68 6.72
N LEU A 4 3.96 4.02 6.44
CA LEU A 4 2.79 3.22 6.80
C LEU A 4 2.56 2.13 5.74
N VAL A 5 2.69 0.87 6.16
CA VAL A 5 2.54 -0.31 5.29
C VAL A 5 1.24 -1.05 5.62
N LEU A 6 0.42 -1.28 4.60
CA LEU A 6 -0.82 -2.05 4.73
C LEU A 6 -0.58 -3.55 4.57
N GLY A 7 -1.52 -4.36 5.08
CA GLY A 7 -1.39 -5.82 5.06
C GLY A 7 -1.40 -6.47 3.67
N ASP A 8 -1.75 -5.73 2.62
CA ASP A 8 -1.69 -6.12 1.21
C ASP A 8 -0.50 -5.51 0.45
N GLN A 9 0.42 -4.84 1.15
CA GLN A 9 1.56 -4.10 0.59
C GLN A 9 2.90 -4.58 1.17
N LEU A 10 2.99 -5.87 1.51
CA LEU A 10 4.15 -6.47 2.20
C LEU A 10 5.31 -6.77 1.23
N ALA A 11 5.84 -5.73 0.58
CA ALA A 11 6.91 -5.81 -0.42
C ALA A 11 8.05 -4.84 -0.04
N ARG A 12 9.26 -5.36 0.18
CA ARG A 12 10.39 -4.58 0.74
C ARG A 12 11.11 -3.72 -0.29
N ASP A 13 11.06 -4.13 -1.54
CA ASP A 13 11.75 -3.59 -2.70
C ASP A 13 10.85 -2.67 -3.54
N HIS A 14 9.73 -2.22 -2.97
CA HIS A 14 8.71 -1.44 -3.65
C HIS A 14 8.28 -0.19 -2.87
N GLY A 15 7.81 0.81 -3.61
CA GLY A 15 7.29 2.06 -3.09
C GLY A 15 8.25 2.73 -2.07
N PRO A 16 7.72 3.33 -1.00
CA PRO A 16 8.54 4.02 0.01
C PRO A 16 9.44 3.09 0.85
N LEU A 17 9.31 1.76 0.72
CA LEU A 17 10.19 0.82 1.41
C LEU A 17 11.50 0.54 0.64
N ALA A 18 11.48 0.65 -0.69
CA ALA A 18 12.62 0.29 -1.55
C ALA A 18 13.89 1.12 -1.28
N GLY A 19 13.72 2.34 -0.77
CA GLY A 19 14.80 3.28 -0.47
C GLY A 19 14.87 3.71 0.99
N LEU A 20 14.22 2.97 1.89
CA LEU A 20 14.10 3.34 3.29
C LEU A 20 15.46 3.33 4.00
N ASP A 21 15.89 4.48 4.53
CA ASP A 21 17.08 4.60 5.38
C ASP A 21 16.78 4.03 6.78
N PRO A 22 17.41 2.91 7.19
CA PRO A 22 17.15 2.29 8.49
C PRO A 22 17.50 3.18 9.69
N CYS A 23 18.36 4.19 9.53
CA CYS A 23 18.80 5.07 10.61
C CYS A 23 17.83 6.22 10.90
N GLU A 24 17.12 6.70 9.88
CA GLU A 24 16.32 7.94 9.94
C GLU A 24 14.81 7.67 9.83
N GLU A 25 14.43 6.51 9.30
CA GLU A 25 13.06 6.21 8.91
C GLU A 25 12.53 4.94 9.58
N ARG A 26 11.23 4.96 9.89
CA ARG A 26 10.56 3.84 10.58
C ARG A 26 9.42 3.29 9.75
N VAL A 27 9.11 2.01 9.94
CA VAL A 27 7.95 1.36 9.33
C VAL A 27 6.84 1.23 10.36
N LEU A 28 5.61 1.60 9.98
CA LEU A 28 4.41 1.48 10.79
C LEU A 28 3.45 0.45 10.19
N LEU A 29 3.00 -0.50 11.00
CA LEU A 29 1.98 -1.48 10.63
C LEU A 29 0.90 -1.62 11.72
N PHE A 30 -0.35 -1.81 11.28
CA PHE A 30 -1.50 -2.00 12.16
C PHE A 30 -2.20 -3.34 11.93
N GLU A 31 -2.25 -4.20 12.95
CA GLU A 31 -3.21 -5.30 13.02
C GLU A 31 -4.50 -4.80 13.69
N ALA A 32 -5.42 -4.23 12.90
CA ALA A 32 -6.68 -3.66 13.38
C ALA A 32 -7.82 -4.70 13.42
N ARG A 33 -8.34 -4.99 14.61
CA ARG A 33 -9.39 -6.00 14.83
C ARG A 33 -10.74 -5.60 14.21
N ALA A 34 -11.16 -4.35 14.34
CA ALA A 34 -12.39 -3.84 13.75
C ALA A 34 -12.35 -3.95 12.22
N PHE A 35 -11.19 -3.72 11.60
CA PHE A 35 -11.03 -3.91 10.16
C PHE A 35 -11.20 -5.37 9.74
N ALA A 36 -10.61 -6.30 10.50
CA ALA A 36 -10.76 -7.74 10.28
C ALA A 36 -12.21 -8.25 10.51
N ARG A 37 -13.03 -7.52 11.26
CA ARG A 37 -14.44 -7.84 11.51
C ARG A 37 -15.42 -7.11 10.59
N ARG A 38 -14.97 -6.13 9.79
CA ARG A 38 -15.81 -5.31 8.91
C ARG A 38 -16.63 -6.12 7.90
N LYS A 39 -16.13 -7.29 7.51
CA LYS A 39 -16.80 -8.23 6.61
C LYS A 39 -16.58 -9.66 7.14
N PRO A 40 -17.44 -10.62 6.76
CA PRO A 40 -17.24 -12.03 7.09
C PRO A 40 -16.10 -12.62 6.25
N TYR A 41 -14.86 -12.19 6.52
CA TYR A 41 -13.69 -12.74 5.83
C TYR A 41 -13.46 -14.20 6.24
N HIS A 42 -13.01 -15.02 5.29
CA HIS A 42 -12.65 -16.40 5.57
C HIS A 42 -11.51 -16.44 6.62
N PRO A 43 -11.56 -17.34 7.63
CA PRO A 43 -10.52 -17.44 8.65
C PRO A 43 -9.11 -17.60 8.06
N HIS A 44 -8.93 -18.46 7.04
CA HIS A 44 -7.64 -18.60 6.36
C HIS A 44 -7.11 -17.30 5.72
N LYS A 45 -7.99 -16.40 5.25
CA LYS A 45 -7.57 -15.10 4.73
C LYS A 45 -6.98 -14.25 5.87
N LEU A 46 -7.66 -14.19 7.00
CA LEU A 46 -7.20 -13.43 8.16
C LEU A 46 -5.88 -14.02 8.71
N THR A 47 -5.80 -15.35 8.82
CA THR A 47 -4.57 -16.05 9.21
C THR A 47 -3.42 -15.74 8.26
N LEU A 48 -3.64 -15.82 6.94
CA LEU A 48 -2.62 -15.51 5.94
C LEU A 48 -2.10 -14.09 6.09
N VAL A 49 -3.00 -13.10 6.10
CA VAL A 49 -2.61 -11.68 6.14
C VAL A 49 -1.88 -11.34 7.44
N PHE A 50 -2.42 -11.72 8.60
CA PHE A 50 -1.77 -11.41 9.88
C PHE A 50 -0.48 -12.18 10.09
N SER A 51 -0.41 -13.45 9.67
CA SER A 51 0.85 -14.19 9.70
C SER A 51 1.90 -13.52 8.81
N ALA A 52 1.55 -13.16 7.57
CA ALA A 52 2.45 -12.48 6.65
C ALA A 52 2.94 -11.14 7.21
N MET A 53 2.04 -10.32 7.80
CA MET A 53 2.41 -9.05 8.42
C MET A 53 3.42 -9.23 9.56
N ARG A 54 3.26 -10.26 10.40
CA ARG A 54 4.17 -10.53 11.53
C ARG A 54 5.55 -10.98 11.03
N HIS A 55 5.60 -11.88 10.06
CA HIS A 55 6.87 -12.31 9.46
C HIS A 55 7.54 -11.16 8.70
N PHE A 56 6.77 -10.29 8.04
CA PHE A 56 7.29 -9.10 7.37
C PHE A 56 7.90 -8.11 8.36
N ARG A 57 7.22 -7.84 9.48
CA ARG A 57 7.76 -7.05 10.60
C ARG A 57 9.09 -7.62 11.08
N ASP A 58 9.17 -8.93 11.30
CA ASP A 58 10.37 -9.58 11.81
C ASP A 58 11.51 -9.50 10.79
N ALA A 59 11.25 -9.76 9.51
CA ALA A 59 12.21 -9.61 8.43
C ALA A 59 12.74 -8.17 8.27
N LEU A 60 11.89 -7.15 8.47
CA LEU A 60 12.32 -5.74 8.46
C LEU A 60 13.22 -5.41 9.66
N ARG A 61 12.89 -5.92 10.86
CA ARG A 61 13.72 -5.73 12.06
C ARG A 61 15.07 -6.42 11.92
N GLU A 62 15.09 -7.63 11.38
CA GLU A 62 16.33 -8.37 11.08
C GLU A 62 17.22 -7.62 10.07
N ALA A 63 16.60 -6.90 9.12
CA ALA A 63 17.30 -6.02 8.18
C ALA A 63 17.73 -4.67 8.80
N GLY A 64 17.47 -4.43 10.09
CA GLY A 64 17.91 -3.24 10.81
C GLY A 64 16.92 -2.07 10.82
N HIS A 65 15.72 -2.22 10.24
CA HIS A 65 14.73 -1.15 10.24
C HIS A 65 14.03 -1.02 11.61
N ALA A 66 13.75 0.22 12.02
CA ALA A 66 12.85 0.49 13.12
C ALA A 66 11.39 0.17 12.70
N VAL A 67 10.71 -0.71 13.43
CA VAL A 67 9.33 -1.11 13.11
C VAL A 67 8.38 -0.90 14.29
N ASP A 68 7.48 0.07 14.14
CA ASP A 68 6.32 0.32 14.99
C ASP A 68 5.16 -0.58 14.55
N TYR A 69 4.98 -1.68 15.27
CA TYR A 69 3.96 -2.68 14.95
C TYR A 69 2.91 -2.72 16.04
N ARG A 70 1.67 -2.36 15.72
CA ARG A 70 0.61 -2.23 16.72
C ARG A 70 -0.55 -3.18 16.44
N GLN A 71 -0.92 -3.92 17.48
CA GLN A 71 -2.20 -4.63 17.53
C GLN A 71 -3.21 -3.72 18.22
N CYS A 72 -4.26 -3.33 17.50
CA CYS A 72 -5.23 -2.34 17.96
C CYS A 72 -6.67 -2.75 17.61
N GLU A 73 -7.66 -2.09 18.20
CA GLU A 73 -9.04 -2.31 17.77
C GLU A 73 -9.29 -1.60 16.44
N THR A 74 -8.89 -0.33 16.31
CA THR A 74 -9.07 0.46 15.09
C THR A 74 -7.76 1.09 14.61
N PHE A 75 -7.73 1.53 13.34
CA PHE A 75 -6.63 2.36 12.82
C PHE A 75 -6.48 3.67 13.60
N ALA A 76 -7.61 4.25 14.07
CA ALA A 76 -7.61 5.45 14.88
C ALA A 76 -6.81 5.24 16.19
N ASP A 77 -7.08 4.16 16.93
CA ASP A 77 -6.35 3.84 18.17
C ASP A 77 -4.85 3.61 17.90
N GLY A 78 -4.54 2.95 16.78
CA GLY A 78 -3.17 2.72 16.34
C GLY A 78 -2.43 4.03 16.05
N LEU A 79 -3.08 4.96 15.35
CA LEU A 79 -2.55 6.28 15.04
C LEU A 79 -2.45 7.16 16.28
N ASP A 80 -3.42 7.13 17.19
CA ASP A 80 -3.36 7.88 18.46
C ASP A 80 -2.09 7.55 19.22
N ALA A 81 -1.84 6.26 19.40
CA ALA A 81 -0.68 5.80 20.12
C ALA A 81 0.64 6.03 19.32
N HIS A 82 0.59 6.12 17.99
CA HIS A 82 1.74 6.49 17.16
C HIS A 82 2.10 7.97 17.33
N PHE A 83 1.12 8.86 17.23
CA PHE A 83 1.33 10.30 17.37
C PHE A 83 1.61 10.74 18.81
N GLU A 84 1.20 9.97 19.82
CA GLU A 84 1.66 10.16 21.19
C GLU A 84 3.18 9.93 21.30
N ALA A 85 3.70 8.89 20.66
CA ALA A 85 5.14 8.58 20.64
C ALA A 85 5.93 9.48 19.68
N HIS A 86 5.30 9.92 18.59
CA HIS A 86 5.91 10.68 17.51
C HIS A 86 5.02 11.87 17.08
N PRO A 87 4.90 12.92 17.93
CA PRO A 87 4.05 14.06 17.62
C PRO A 87 4.44 14.76 16.31
N GLY A 88 3.44 15.09 15.48
CA GLY A 88 3.64 15.85 14.24
C GLY A 88 4.35 15.07 13.11
N ASP A 89 4.46 13.75 13.22
CA ASP A 89 5.19 12.95 12.24
C ASP A 89 4.57 13.02 10.83
N ARG A 90 5.45 12.88 9.84
CA ARG A 90 5.09 12.77 8.42
C ARG A 90 5.06 11.30 8.03
N LEU A 91 3.89 10.86 7.60
CA LEU A 91 3.63 9.53 7.11
C LEU A 91 3.70 9.49 5.58
N GLU A 92 4.23 8.40 5.04
CA GLU A 92 4.14 8.06 3.63
C GLU A 92 3.52 6.67 3.47
N MET A 93 2.72 6.48 2.43
CA MET A 93 2.15 5.17 2.12
C MET A 93 1.92 5.00 0.63
N MET A 94 1.98 3.76 0.15
CA MET A 94 1.46 3.45 -1.17
C MET A 94 -0.07 3.56 -1.18
N ARG A 95 -0.61 4.01 -2.31
CA ARG A 95 -2.06 4.10 -2.51
C ARG A 95 -2.74 2.75 -2.26
N PRO A 96 -3.76 2.67 -1.38
CA PRO A 96 -4.49 1.44 -1.13
C PRO A 96 -5.35 1.06 -2.33
N ALA A 97 -5.59 -0.24 -2.51
CA ALA A 97 -6.48 -0.73 -3.56
C ALA A 97 -7.97 -0.40 -3.31
N SER A 98 -8.36 -0.13 -2.06
CA SER A 98 -9.75 0.19 -1.71
C SER A 98 -10.09 1.65 -1.99
N PHE A 99 -11.18 1.89 -2.73
CA PHE A 99 -11.71 3.23 -3.00
C PHE A 99 -11.93 4.03 -1.69
N GLY A 100 -11.51 5.30 -1.70
CA GLY A 100 -11.60 6.22 -0.57
C GLY A 100 -10.79 5.81 0.67
N ALA A 101 -9.97 4.76 0.63
CA ALA A 101 -9.16 4.37 1.79
C ALA A 101 -7.99 5.34 2.04
N ALA A 102 -7.36 5.84 0.97
CA ALA A 102 -6.32 6.86 1.07
C ALA A 102 -6.84 8.16 1.70
N ASP A 103 -8.02 8.62 1.28
CA ASP A 103 -8.60 9.87 1.79
C ASP A 103 -9.00 9.75 3.27
N ARG A 104 -9.66 8.65 3.64
CA ARG A 104 -9.95 8.36 5.06
C ARG A 104 -8.69 8.26 5.92
N MET A 105 -7.62 7.66 5.40
CA MET A 105 -6.36 7.58 6.14
C MET A 105 -5.73 8.96 6.32
N ARG A 106 -5.78 9.80 5.28
CA ARG A 106 -5.31 11.19 5.34
C ARG A 106 -6.08 11.98 6.40
N GLU A 107 -7.41 11.91 6.38
CA GLU A 107 -8.27 12.56 7.38
C GLU A 107 -7.91 12.11 8.81
N LEU A 108 -7.71 10.80 9.03
CA LEU A 108 -7.32 10.28 10.34
C LEU A 108 -5.96 10.80 10.80
N VAL A 109 -4.99 10.89 9.89
CA VAL A 109 -3.64 11.40 10.18
C VAL A 109 -3.65 12.89 10.47
N GLU A 110 -4.31 13.69 9.64
CA GLU A 110 -4.41 15.14 9.79
C GLU A 110 -5.17 15.53 11.07
N ALA A 111 -6.22 14.77 11.43
CA ALA A 111 -6.94 14.98 12.69
C ALA A 111 -6.07 14.79 13.94
N ARG A 112 -4.90 14.16 13.80
CA ARG A 112 -3.91 13.91 14.87
C ARG A 112 -2.68 14.80 14.77
N GLY A 113 -2.72 15.83 13.92
CA GLY A 113 -1.64 16.80 13.75
C GLY A 113 -0.47 16.30 12.90
N GLY A 114 -0.61 15.16 12.22
CA GLY A 114 0.37 14.65 11.27
C GLY A 114 0.09 15.05 9.83
N SER A 115 0.90 14.53 8.90
CA SER A 115 0.67 14.66 7.45
C SER A 115 0.85 13.32 6.74
N LEU A 116 0.14 13.11 5.62
CA LEU A 116 0.20 11.87 4.85
C LEU A 116 0.47 12.12 3.36
N ALA A 117 1.64 11.68 2.89
CA ALA A 117 1.93 11.54 1.46
C ALA A 117 1.41 10.19 0.96
N VAL A 118 0.57 10.22 -0.07
CA VAL A 118 0.07 9.01 -0.74
C VAL A 118 0.80 8.86 -2.07
N LEU A 119 1.73 7.92 -2.12
CA LEU A 119 2.53 7.59 -3.29
C LEU A 119 1.78 6.62 -4.20
N ASP A 120 2.21 6.54 -5.45
CA ASP A 120 1.70 5.52 -6.37
C ASP A 120 2.03 4.12 -5.87
N ASN A 121 1.16 3.17 -6.23
CA ASN A 121 1.34 1.78 -5.89
C ASN A 121 1.97 1.07 -7.08
N ASP A 122 3.28 0.88 -7.00
CA ASP A 122 4.13 0.27 -8.01
C ASP A 122 4.06 -1.27 -8.04
N LEU A 123 3.19 -1.87 -7.21
CA LEU A 123 2.83 -3.29 -7.30
C LEU A 123 1.91 -3.60 -8.48
N PHE A 124 1.48 -2.57 -9.23
CA PHE A 124 0.70 -2.71 -10.46
C PHE A 124 1.55 -2.39 -11.69
N VAL A 125 1.45 -3.24 -12.71
CA VAL A 125 2.13 -3.05 -14.01
C VAL A 125 1.67 -1.78 -14.72
N THR A 126 0.41 -1.37 -14.52
CA THR A 126 -0.16 -0.17 -15.13
C THR A 126 -0.47 0.85 -14.05
N SER A 127 0.14 2.04 -14.17
CA SER A 127 -0.14 3.15 -13.27
C SER A 127 -1.55 3.71 -13.49
N ARG A 128 -2.05 4.48 -12.52
CA ARG A 128 -3.34 5.16 -12.66
C ARG A 128 -3.33 6.20 -13.79
N GLU A 129 -2.19 6.84 -14.00
CA GLU A 129 -2.01 7.80 -15.09
C GLU A 129 -2.05 7.09 -16.45
N GLN A 130 -1.33 5.97 -16.60
CA GLN A 130 -1.37 5.16 -17.81
C GLN A 130 -2.77 4.64 -18.10
N TRP A 131 -3.48 4.18 -17.06
CA TRP A 131 -4.87 3.76 -17.19
C TRP A 131 -5.78 4.91 -17.64
N ALA A 132 -5.65 6.10 -17.04
CA ALA A 132 -6.44 7.27 -17.40
C ALA A 132 -6.16 7.73 -18.83
N ALA A 133 -4.89 7.74 -19.25
CA ALA A 133 -4.49 8.06 -20.60
C ALA A 133 -5.01 7.03 -21.62
N TRP A 134 -4.96 5.74 -21.29
CA TRP A 134 -5.50 4.69 -22.15
C TRP A 134 -7.02 4.81 -22.28
N MET A 135 -7.73 5.03 -21.16
CA MET A 135 -9.18 5.21 -21.16
C MET A 135 -9.59 6.44 -21.98
N GLY A 136 -8.93 7.59 -21.80
CA GLY A 136 -9.25 8.84 -22.50
C GLY A 136 -10.75 9.11 -22.53
N ASP A 137 -11.26 9.49 -23.71
CA ASP A 137 -12.69 9.67 -23.99
C ASP A 137 -13.35 8.43 -24.60
N ARG A 138 -12.76 7.23 -24.43
CA ARG A 138 -13.30 6.00 -25.05
C ARG A 138 -14.68 5.68 -24.49
N GLU A 139 -15.58 5.29 -25.39
CA GLU A 139 -16.93 4.83 -25.04
C GLU A 139 -17.04 3.29 -25.00
N PRO A 140 -18.03 2.74 -24.27
CA PRO A 140 -18.30 1.30 -24.23
C PRO A 140 -18.59 0.69 -25.62
N PRO A 141 -18.35 -0.63 -25.81
CA PRO A 141 -17.96 -1.59 -24.77
C PRO A 141 -16.46 -1.60 -24.48
N TYR A 142 -16.10 -1.55 -23.19
CA TYR A 142 -14.74 -1.77 -22.74
C TYR A 142 -14.37 -3.25 -22.85
N ARG A 143 -13.21 -3.56 -23.45
CA ARG A 143 -12.72 -4.92 -23.62
C ARG A 143 -11.36 -5.09 -22.97
N GLN A 144 -11.20 -6.14 -22.16
CA GLN A 144 -9.91 -6.46 -21.56
C GLN A 144 -8.85 -6.78 -22.62
N GLU A 145 -9.24 -7.37 -23.75
CA GLU A 145 -8.32 -7.69 -24.85
C GLU A 145 -7.57 -6.47 -25.38
N THR A 146 -8.27 -5.35 -25.62
CA THR A 146 -7.66 -4.14 -26.18
C THR A 146 -6.72 -3.49 -25.18
N PHE A 147 -7.08 -3.52 -23.89
CA PHE A 147 -6.20 -3.08 -22.82
C PHE A 147 -4.97 -3.98 -22.68
N TYR A 148 -5.14 -5.30 -22.77
CA TYR A 148 -4.05 -6.26 -22.65
C TYR A 148 -3.00 -6.10 -23.75
N ARG A 149 -3.43 -5.85 -25.00
CA ARG A 149 -2.51 -5.55 -26.11
C ARG A 149 -1.70 -4.29 -25.84
N GLU A 150 -2.31 -3.26 -25.23
CA GLU A 150 -1.58 -2.07 -24.82
C GLU A 150 -0.56 -2.37 -23.72
N ALA A 151 -0.97 -3.08 -22.67
CA ALA A 151 -0.07 -3.47 -21.58
C ALA A 151 1.12 -4.30 -22.10
N ARG A 152 0.90 -5.20 -23.07
CA ARG A 152 1.97 -5.97 -23.75
C ARG A 152 2.98 -5.07 -24.45
N ARG A 153 2.51 -4.10 -25.25
CA ARG A 153 3.39 -3.14 -25.94
C ARG A 153 4.16 -2.27 -24.94
N ALA A 154 3.48 -1.76 -23.91
CA ALA A 154 4.08 -0.91 -22.90
C ALA A 154 5.17 -1.63 -22.07
N THR A 155 5.01 -2.94 -21.84
CA THR A 155 5.96 -3.74 -21.05
C THR A 155 7.01 -4.46 -21.89
N GLY A 156 6.78 -4.65 -23.18
CA GLY A 156 7.59 -5.50 -24.05
C GLY A 156 7.48 -7.00 -23.74
N TYR A 157 6.61 -7.40 -22.82
CA TYR A 157 6.48 -8.82 -22.46
C TYR A 157 5.94 -9.62 -23.64
N LEU A 158 6.68 -10.67 -24.03
CA LEU A 158 6.34 -11.52 -25.17
C LEU A 158 6.14 -10.72 -26.48
N MET A 159 6.96 -9.71 -26.73
CA MET A 159 6.94 -8.94 -27.97
C MET A 159 8.25 -9.16 -28.74
N ASP A 160 8.18 -9.20 -30.08
CA ASP A 160 9.32 -9.08 -31.00
C ASP A 160 9.16 -7.78 -31.78
N GLY A 161 9.83 -6.73 -31.30
CA GLY A 161 9.54 -5.37 -31.73
C GLY A 161 8.08 -5.00 -31.44
N ASP A 162 7.34 -4.65 -32.49
CA ASP A 162 5.93 -4.25 -32.41
C ASP A 162 4.94 -5.43 -32.55
N GLU A 163 5.44 -6.64 -32.85
CA GLU A 163 4.62 -7.83 -33.06
C GLU A 163 4.60 -8.75 -31.83
N PRO A 164 3.48 -9.42 -31.53
CA PRO A 164 3.44 -10.39 -30.45
C PRO A 164 4.18 -11.69 -30.82
N LEU A 165 4.95 -12.23 -29.87
CA LEU A 165 5.44 -13.61 -29.88
C LEU A 165 4.31 -14.61 -29.58
#